data_AF-A0A923QVA1-F1
#
_entry.id   AF-A0A923QVA1-F1
#
_cell.length_a   1.000
_cell.length_b   1.000
_cell.length_c   1.000
_cell.angle_alpha   90.00
_cell.angle_beta   90.00
_cell.angle_gamma   90.00
#
_symmetry.space_group_name_H-M   'P 1'
#
loop_
_entity.id
_entity.type
_entity.pdbx_description
1 polymer ?
#
loop_
_entity_poly.entity_id
_entity_poly.type
_entity_poly.pdbx_seq_one_letter_code
_entity_poly.pdbx_strand_id
1 'polypeptide(L)'
;MASVLVVGGAGYVGSAVAAHLLDRGDEVWVLDDLSTGRRSLVLSPIIQAGRFIEARAGDQTVLEAFFRAHPVDAVLHFAAKSQVGESVRIPDVYWENNVGQTRALLDAMVACDVKRFVFSSTAAVYGDPGDADISEDLEKKPINPYGETKLAVERILEEYGLKHGLRSIALRYFNAAGADEKLRVGESHDPETHLIPNLLAAAIEGREISIYGNDYPTRDGTCVRDYVHVEDLAAAHAAAVDRMILNVSQAGAGTPAKFEVFNLGSESGYTVGEVIAAAEKVLGLTIRKSFQPRRPGDPAKLVAKSERARSALGFSPRTDALKDILKSAFAWENKKRALKKAVFLDRDGTLNFDPGYLNDAEHFHLFPGVAEALRSLSDAGYLLIVVSNQSGIARDKITLEQLRRIHEKLDRLLGAVGVRIHDYSLCFHHPDESCECRKPKPRLLLDMAARYSIDLGQSYMIGDKASDVEAGRAAGVAESYLVSTGYGAEEVTKVSGAEKIYVPDLTEAVDRIIRKSL
;
A
#
# COMPACT_ATOMS: atom_id res chain seq x y z
N MET A 1 24.65 -5.51 7.75
CA MET A 1 23.25 -5.94 7.89
C MET A 1 22.75 -5.40 9.21
N ALA A 2 21.71 -4.59 9.18
CA ALA A 2 21.08 -3.98 10.34
C ALA A 2 19.67 -4.54 10.51
N SER A 3 19.18 -4.56 11.75
CA SER A 3 17.77 -4.79 12.07
C SER A 3 17.04 -3.45 12.15
N VAL A 4 16.03 -3.26 11.31
CA VAL A 4 15.43 -1.96 11.05
C VAL A 4 13.92 -2.02 11.17
N LEU A 5 13.34 -1.12 11.97
CA LEU A 5 11.89 -0.91 12.02
C LEU A 5 11.49 0.23 11.07
N VAL A 6 10.67 -0.07 10.09
CA VAL A 6 10.08 0.89 9.16
C VAL A 6 8.64 1.19 9.58
N VAL A 7 8.46 2.29 10.31
CA VAL A 7 7.14 2.77 10.76
C VAL A 7 6.47 3.53 9.60
N GLY A 8 5.23 3.17 9.25
CA GLY A 8 4.58 3.63 8.02
C GLY A 8 5.06 2.87 6.77
N GLY A 9 5.58 1.65 6.95
CA GLY A 9 6.18 0.85 5.88
C GLY A 9 5.18 0.23 4.89
N ALA A 10 3.87 0.37 5.11
CA ALA A 10 2.84 0.01 4.13
C ALA A 10 2.40 1.22 3.27
N GLY A 11 2.98 2.41 3.51
CA GLY A 11 2.81 3.60 2.67
C GLY A 11 3.77 3.65 1.48
N TYR A 12 3.63 4.68 0.63
CA TYR A 12 4.40 4.81 -0.61
C TYR A 12 5.92 4.83 -0.38
N VAL A 13 6.47 5.86 0.28
CA VAL A 13 7.93 5.97 0.49
C VAL A 13 8.44 4.90 1.45
N GLY A 14 7.70 4.60 2.51
CA GLY A 14 8.09 3.59 3.50
C GLY A 14 8.25 2.20 2.89
N SER A 15 7.35 1.78 2.00
CA SER A 15 7.44 0.48 1.32
C SER A 15 8.60 0.42 0.31
N ALA A 16 8.92 1.52 -0.37
CA ALA A 16 10.11 1.61 -1.23
C ALA A 16 11.41 1.52 -0.42
N VAL A 17 11.46 2.15 0.75
CA VAL A 17 12.60 2.04 1.68
C VAL A 17 12.74 0.61 2.20
N ALA A 18 11.64 -0.02 2.61
CA ALA A 18 11.63 -1.44 3.00
C ALA A 18 12.13 -2.35 1.86
N ALA A 19 11.72 -2.08 0.61
CA ALA A 19 12.19 -2.82 -0.57
C ALA A 19 13.71 -2.70 -0.76
N HIS A 20 14.23 -1.48 -0.66
CA HIS A 20 15.66 -1.20 -0.78
C HIS A 20 16.47 -1.90 0.34
N LEU A 21 16.01 -1.83 1.59
CA LEU A 21 16.67 -2.48 2.73
C LEU A 21 16.69 -4.01 2.58
N LEU A 22 15.59 -4.62 2.12
CA LEU A 22 15.56 -6.06 1.84
C LEU A 22 16.53 -6.46 0.73
N ASP A 23 16.63 -5.69 -0.35
CA ASP A 23 17.59 -5.94 -1.42
C ASP A 23 19.05 -5.86 -0.93
N ARG A 24 19.29 -5.08 0.13
CA ARG A 24 20.58 -4.94 0.81
C ARG A 24 20.89 -6.07 1.80
N GLY A 25 19.91 -6.94 2.06
CA GLY A 25 20.01 -8.03 3.04
C GLY A 25 19.81 -7.61 4.50
N ASP A 26 19.24 -6.43 4.74
CA ASP A 26 18.89 -6.00 6.10
C ASP A 26 17.67 -6.76 6.63
N GLU A 27 17.58 -6.90 7.95
CA GLU A 27 16.39 -7.41 8.62
C GLU A 27 15.36 -6.28 8.76
N VAL A 28 14.22 -6.42 8.08
CA VAL A 28 13.21 -5.37 8.01
C VAL A 28 11.93 -5.78 8.75
N TRP A 29 11.55 -4.95 9.71
CA TRP A 29 10.25 -4.96 10.38
C TRP A 29 9.40 -3.81 9.86
N VAL A 30 8.10 -4.02 9.69
CA VAL A 30 7.14 -2.98 9.30
C VAL A 30 6.09 -2.83 10.37
N LEU A 31 5.87 -1.59 10.82
CA LEU A 31 4.74 -1.22 11.67
C LEU A 31 3.86 -0.22 10.90
N ASP A 32 2.58 -0.54 10.74
CA ASP A 32 1.63 0.33 10.03
C ASP A 32 0.21 0.06 10.52
N ASP A 33 -0.63 1.10 10.63
CA ASP A 33 -2.04 0.96 11.02
C ASP A 33 -2.99 0.82 9.82
N LEU A 34 -2.43 0.83 8.60
CA LEU A 34 -3.14 0.75 7.33
C LEU A 34 -4.19 1.85 7.13
N SER A 35 -4.13 2.94 7.90
CA SER A 35 -5.10 4.04 7.79
C SER A 35 -5.02 4.76 6.44
N THR A 36 -3.83 4.85 5.86
CA THR A 36 -3.58 5.25 4.46
C THR A 36 -2.64 4.30 3.72
N GLY A 37 -1.91 3.45 4.45
CA GLY A 37 -1.09 2.39 3.88
C GLY A 37 -1.95 1.30 3.23
N ARG A 38 -1.33 0.47 2.39
CA ARG A 38 -2.00 -0.68 1.78
C ARG A 38 -1.27 -1.95 2.17
N ARG A 39 -2.00 -2.95 2.68
CA ARG A 39 -1.42 -4.26 3.03
C ARG A 39 -0.70 -4.90 1.83
N SER A 40 -1.15 -4.62 0.61
CA SER A 40 -0.51 -5.09 -0.63
C SER A 40 0.88 -4.49 -0.90
N LEU A 41 1.25 -3.38 -0.23
CA LEU A 41 2.58 -2.77 -0.30
C LEU A 41 3.54 -3.35 0.74
N VAL A 42 3.05 -4.18 1.68
CA VAL A 42 3.92 -4.93 2.59
C VAL A 42 4.50 -6.13 1.84
N LEU A 43 5.82 -6.12 1.66
CA LEU A 43 6.52 -7.09 0.81
C LEU A 43 6.41 -8.51 1.37
N SER A 44 6.26 -9.48 0.46
CA SER A 44 6.06 -10.90 0.82
C SER A 44 7.11 -11.46 1.78
N PRO A 45 8.43 -11.19 1.64
CA PRO A 45 9.43 -11.65 2.61
C PRO A 45 9.19 -11.17 4.05
N ILE A 46 8.62 -9.97 4.23
CA ILE A 46 8.29 -9.41 5.56
C ILE A 46 7.10 -10.18 6.16
N ILE A 47 6.07 -10.44 5.35
CA ILE A 47 4.90 -11.21 5.77
C ILE A 47 5.28 -12.66 6.12
N GLN A 48 6.05 -13.32 5.25
CA GLN A 48 6.49 -14.71 5.45
C GLN A 48 7.36 -14.87 6.71
N ALA A 49 8.16 -13.86 7.05
CA ALA A 49 8.95 -13.83 8.26
C ALA A 49 8.16 -13.45 9.53
N GLY A 50 6.86 -13.12 9.42
CA GLY A 50 6.06 -12.66 10.56
C GLY A 50 6.46 -11.26 11.07
N ARG A 51 7.06 -10.42 10.22
CA ARG A 51 7.67 -9.13 10.60
C ARG A 51 6.78 -7.91 10.29
N PHE A 52 5.48 -8.13 10.12
CA PHE A 52 4.49 -7.06 9.96
C PHE A 52 3.68 -6.90 11.24
N ILE A 53 3.64 -5.68 11.76
CA ILE A 53 2.97 -5.30 12.99
C ILE A 53 1.87 -4.30 12.62
N GLU A 54 0.62 -4.74 12.76
CA GLU A 54 -0.54 -3.88 12.48
C GLU A 54 -0.93 -3.10 13.74
N ALA A 55 -0.43 -1.87 13.86
CA ALA A 55 -0.66 -1.01 15.03
C ALA A 55 -0.41 0.46 14.71
N ARG A 56 -0.94 1.35 15.55
CA ARG A 56 -0.63 2.79 15.48
C ARG A 56 0.81 3.04 15.91
N ALA A 57 1.44 4.05 15.29
CA ALA A 57 2.84 4.38 15.52
C ALA A 57 3.19 4.74 16.98
N GLY A 58 2.20 5.16 17.79
CA GLY A 58 2.36 5.51 19.20
C GLY A 58 1.68 4.54 20.17
N ASP A 59 1.31 3.32 19.74
CA ASP A 59 0.76 2.30 20.65
C ASP A 59 1.86 1.81 21.62
N GLN A 60 1.90 2.38 22.82
CA GLN A 60 2.92 2.07 23.83
C GLN A 60 3.00 0.59 24.17
N THR A 61 1.85 -0.11 24.24
CA THR A 61 1.83 -1.53 24.62
C THR A 61 2.51 -2.37 23.55
N VAL A 62 2.18 -2.11 22.29
CA VAL A 62 2.78 -2.81 21.15
C VAL A 62 4.27 -2.47 21.01
N LEU A 63 4.63 -1.19 21.12
CA LEU A 63 6.00 -0.72 20.95
C LEU A 63 6.94 -1.26 22.03
N GLU A 64 6.56 -1.18 23.30
CA GLU A 64 7.40 -1.70 24.38
C GLU A 64 7.57 -3.22 24.29
N ALA A 65 6.49 -3.95 23.99
CA ALA A 65 6.57 -5.39 23.79
C ALA A 65 7.50 -5.72 22.61
N PHE A 66 7.39 -4.98 21.51
CA PHE A 66 8.22 -5.17 20.33
C PHE A 66 9.70 -4.92 20.61
N PHE A 67 10.06 -3.74 21.14
CA PHE A 67 11.47 -3.37 21.38
C PHE A 67 12.14 -4.20 22.47
N ARG A 68 11.40 -4.74 23.44
CA ARG A 68 11.94 -5.68 24.44
C ARG A 68 12.22 -7.06 23.84
N ALA A 69 11.41 -7.49 22.87
CA ALA A 69 11.53 -8.81 22.25
C ALA A 69 12.51 -8.84 21.08
N HIS A 70 12.70 -7.72 20.38
CA HIS A 70 13.48 -7.66 19.14
C HIS A 70 14.55 -6.57 19.21
N PRO A 71 15.85 -6.91 19.03
CA PRO A 71 16.88 -5.90 18.90
C PRO A 71 16.71 -5.13 17.59
N VAL A 72 16.63 -3.80 17.69
CA VAL A 72 16.49 -2.89 16.55
C VAL A 72 17.65 -1.90 16.54
N ASP A 73 18.38 -1.85 15.43
CA ASP A 73 19.53 -0.97 15.25
C ASP A 73 19.11 0.47 14.96
N ALA A 74 18.02 0.63 14.20
CA ALA A 74 17.45 1.93 13.82
C ALA A 74 15.95 1.86 13.52
N VAL A 75 15.27 2.97 13.74
CA VAL A 75 13.87 3.19 13.35
C VAL A 75 13.83 4.22 12.23
N LEU A 76 13.09 3.95 11.15
CA LEU A 76 12.77 4.92 10.11
C LEU A 76 11.28 5.22 10.18
N HIS A 77 10.93 6.50 10.28
CA HIS A 77 9.57 6.94 10.54
C HIS A 77 8.96 7.69 9.38
N PHE A 78 7.95 7.05 8.76
CA PHE A 78 7.15 7.54 7.64
C PHE A 78 5.66 7.72 8.01
N ALA A 79 5.21 7.25 9.18
CA ALA A 79 3.79 7.29 9.56
C ALA A 79 3.36 8.72 9.96
N ALA A 80 2.94 9.49 8.95
CA ALA A 80 2.38 10.83 9.13
C ALA A 80 1.26 11.06 8.11
N LYS A 81 0.23 11.81 8.51
CA LYS A 81 -0.73 12.40 7.58
C LYS A 81 0.00 13.51 6.79
N SER A 82 -0.17 13.52 5.47
CA SER A 82 0.62 14.35 4.55
C SER A 82 -0.19 15.32 3.69
N GLN A 83 -1.53 15.26 3.75
CA GLN A 83 -2.40 16.04 2.87
C GLN A 83 -2.52 17.49 3.33
N VAL A 84 -1.80 18.41 2.70
CA VAL A 84 -1.75 19.84 3.07
C VAL A 84 -3.16 20.45 3.21
N GLY A 85 -4.02 20.27 2.21
CA GLY A 85 -5.38 20.85 2.23
C GLY A 85 -6.31 20.22 3.29
N GLU A 86 -6.07 18.97 3.68
CA GLU A 86 -6.78 18.33 4.78
C GLU A 86 -6.27 18.85 6.14
N SER A 87 -4.96 19.07 6.27
CA SER A 87 -4.35 19.58 7.51
C SER A 87 -4.92 20.92 7.96
N VAL A 88 -5.29 21.79 7.02
CA VAL A 88 -5.95 23.07 7.31
C VAL A 88 -7.38 22.89 7.80
N ARG A 89 -8.10 21.87 7.30
CA ARG A 89 -9.49 21.59 7.67
C ARG A 89 -9.61 20.88 9.01
N ILE A 90 -8.69 19.97 9.31
CA ILE A 90 -8.70 19.13 10.52
C ILE A 90 -7.33 19.10 11.23
N PRO A 91 -6.83 20.26 11.70
CA PRO A 91 -5.49 20.38 12.25
C PRO A 91 -5.23 19.48 13.45
N ASP A 92 -6.22 19.25 14.32
CA ASP A 92 -6.05 18.43 15.53
C ASP A 92 -5.66 16.98 15.22
N VAL A 93 -6.21 16.42 14.12
CA VAL A 93 -5.87 15.07 13.65
C VAL A 93 -4.40 15.01 13.22
N TYR A 94 -3.88 16.06 12.61
CA TYR A 94 -2.48 16.15 12.19
C TYR A 94 -1.56 16.30 13.39
N TRP A 95 -1.92 17.11 14.38
CA TRP A 95 -1.13 17.27 15.60
C TRP A 95 -1.07 15.97 16.41
N GLU A 96 -2.21 15.32 16.64
CA GLU A 96 -2.23 14.03 17.35
C GLU A 96 -1.45 12.95 16.58
N ASN A 97 -1.72 12.79 15.29
CA ASN A 97 -1.06 11.75 14.50
C ASN A 97 0.43 12.01 14.29
N ASN A 98 0.80 13.21 13.85
CA ASN A 98 2.18 13.47 13.43
C ASN A 98 3.08 13.82 14.61
N VAL A 99 2.57 14.47 15.65
CA VAL A 99 3.37 14.87 16.83
C VAL A 99 3.13 13.94 18.00
N GLY A 100 1.87 13.71 18.38
CA GLY A 100 1.49 12.87 19.52
C GLY A 100 2.02 11.43 19.38
N GLN A 101 1.70 10.76 18.28
CA GLN A 101 2.15 9.38 18.02
C GLN A 101 3.68 9.29 17.86
N THR A 102 4.31 10.27 17.20
CA THR A 102 5.77 10.30 17.05
C THR A 102 6.46 10.45 18.41
N ARG A 103 5.95 11.33 19.28
CA ARG A 103 6.48 11.47 20.64
C ARG A 103 6.35 10.15 21.41
N ALA A 104 5.20 9.49 21.34
CA ALA A 104 4.98 8.20 21.96
C ALA A 104 5.99 7.13 21.45
N LEU A 105 6.24 7.09 20.14
CA LEU A 105 7.28 6.23 19.55
C LEU A 105 8.67 6.50 20.14
N LEU A 106 9.06 7.78 20.22
CA LEU A 106 10.35 8.19 20.78
C LEU A 106 10.48 7.85 22.27
N ASP A 107 9.41 8.03 23.05
CA ASP A 107 9.37 7.65 24.47
C ASP A 107 9.62 6.14 24.64
N ALA A 108 8.97 5.29 23.83
CA ALA A 108 9.17 3.83 23.86
C ALA A 108 10.60 3.42 23.45
N MET A 109 11.15 4.08 22.42
CA MET A 109 12.54 3.87 22.00
C MET A 109 13.53 4.20 23.12
N VAL A 110 13.36 5.34 23.79
CA VAL A 110 14.21 5.74 24.92
C VAL A 110 14.09 4.75 26.07
N ALA A 111 12.88 4.30 26.40
CA ALA A 111 12.65 3.31 27.47
C ALA A 111 13.31 1.95 27.19
N CYS A 112 13.53 1.60 25.92
CA CYS A 112 14.13 0.34 25.49
C CYS A 112 15.56 0.48 24.93
N ASP A 113 16.22 1.63 25.15
CA ASP A 113 17.59 1.93 24.72
C ASP A 113 17.83 1.87 23.19
N VAL A 114 16.79 2.13 22.37
CA VAL A 114 16.90 2.23 20.90
C VAL A 114 17.31 3.67 20.53
N LYS A 115 18.51 3.82 19.95
CA LYS A 115 19.19 5.14 19.89
C LYS A 115 19.24 5.83 18.53
N ARG A 116 18.72 5.23 17.46
CA ARG A 116 18.88 5.75 16.09
C ARG A 116 17.52 5.92 15.41
N PHE A 117 17.27 7.13 14.92
CA PHE A 117 15.98 7.51 14.34
C PHE A 117 16.17 8.30 13.04
N VAL A 118 15.63 7.81 11.93
CA VAL A 118 15.53 8.60 10.69
C VAL A 118 14.10 9.09 10.54
N PHE A 119 13.94 10.41 10.44
CA PHE A 119 12.64 11.04 10.29
C PHE A 119 12.41 11.48 8.85
N SER A 120 11.32 10.99 8.25
CA SER A 120 10.76 11.54 7.02
C SER A 120 10.14 12.91 7.31
N SER A 121 10.92 13.97 7.10
CA SER A 121 10.46 15.36 7.20
C SER A 121 9.99 15.86 5.83
N THR A 122 9.82 17.17 5.69
CA THR A 122 9.28 17.78 4.48
C THR A 122 9.89 19.14 4.24
N ALA A 123 9.97 19.57 2.99
CA ALA A 123 10.27 20.94 2.66
C ALA A 123 9.16 21.95 3.02
N ALA A 124 7.95 21.49 3.35
CA ALA A 124 6.88 22.38 3.81
C ALA A 124 7.23 23.14 5.11
N VAL A 125 8.28 22.72 5.83
CA VAL A 125 8.83 23.46 6.99
C VAL A 125 9.38 24.83 6.61
N TYR A 126 9.72 25.06 5.34
CA TYR A 126 10.25 26.34 4.86
C TYR A 126 9.15 27.35 4.52
N GLY A 127 7.92 26.91 4.27
CA GLY A 127 6.82 27.78 3.87
C GLY A 127 6.95 28.30 2.44
N ASP A 128 6.74 29.61 2.27
CA ASP A 128 6.97 30.32 1.01
C ASP A 128 8.34 31.01 1.04
N PRO A 129 9.36 30.45 0.36
CA PRO A 129 10.71 31.00 0.33
C PRO A 129 10.85 32.17 -0.66
N GLY A 130 9.82 32.52 -1.44
CA GLY A 130 9.95 33.43 -2.57
C GLY A 130 11.01 32.96 -3.56
N ASP A 131 11.98 33.81 -3.88
CA ASP A 131 13.11 33.49 -4.76
C ASP A 131 14.34 32.94 -4.02
N ALA A 132 14.25 32.70 -2.70
CA ALA A 132 15.38 32.23 -1.92
C ALA A 132 15.78 30.79 -2.27
N ASP A 133 17.09 30.54 -2.23
CA ASP A 133 17.62 29.18 -2.31
C ASP A 133 17.26 28.37 -1.06
N ILE A 134 16.61 27.23 -1.25
CA ILE A 134 16.12 26.39 -0.15
C ILE A 134 17.24 25.48 0.38
N SER A 135 18.11 26.05 1.19
CA SER A 135 19.13 25.32 1.97
C SER A 135 18.62 24.91 3.35
N GLU A 136 19.35 24.04 4.04
CA GLU A 136 19.04 23.61 5.41
C GLU A 136 19.04 24.75 6.43
N ASP A 137 19.76 25.84 6.14
CA ASP A 137 19.90 27.03 6.99
C ASP A 137 18.78 28.05 6.79
N LEU A 138 17.98 27.92 5.73
CA LEU A 138 16.83 28.79 5.49
C LEU A 138 15.90 28.80 6.71
N GLU A 139 15.30 29.95 6.98
CA GLU A 139 14.33 30.13 8.05
C GLU A 139 13.14 29.19 7.86
N LYS A 140 12.66 28.57 8.95
CA LYS A 140 11.57 27.60 8.93
C LYS A 140 10.28 28.32 9.29
N LYS A 141 9.46 28.63 8.27
CA LYS A 141 8.20 29.38 8.37
C LYS A 141 7.04 28.62 7.71
N PRO A 142 6.67 27.43 8.21
CA PRO A 142 5.57 26.67 7.62
C PRO A 142 4.28 27.50 7.58
N ILE A 143 3.52 27.34 6.49
CA ILE A 143 2.28 28.10 6.22
C ILE A 143 1.01 27.26 6.39
N ASN A 144 1.15 26.02 6.86
CA ASN A 144 0.04 25.09 7.05
C ASN A 144 0.32 24.12 8.22
N PRO A 145 -0.73 23.52 8.82
CA PRO A 145 -0.57 22.62 9.95
C PRO A 145 0.30 21.39 9.67
N TYR A 146 0.27 20.84 8.43
CA TYR A 146 1.18 19.74 8.07
C TYR A 146 2.65 20.13 8.24
N GLY A 147 3.08 21.25 7.66
CA GLY A 147 4.45 21.77 7.82
C GLY A 147 4.82 22.07 9.27
N GLU A 148 3.89 22.66 10.03
CA GLU A 148 4.06 22.94 11.47
C GLU A 148 4.31 21.66 12.27
N THR A 149 3.51 20.60 12.05
CA THR A 149 3.68 19.34 12.77
C THR A 149 5.02 18.66 12.46
N LYS A 150 5.51 18.75 11.22
CA LYS A 150 6.83 18.21 10.85
C LYS A 150 7.97 19.00 11.50
N LEU A 151 7.87 20.32 11.55
CA LEU A 151 8.83 21.17 12.25
C LEU A 151 8.80 20.93 13.77
N ALA A 152 7.63 20.71 14.35
CA ALA A 152 7.49 20.36 15.77
C ALA A 152 8.21 19.06 16.11
N VAL A 153 8.09 18.02 15.26
CA VAL A 153 8.85 16.78 15.44
C VAL A 153 10.35 17.01 15.34
N GLU A 154 10.83 17.82 14.39
CA GLU A 154 12.26 18.15 14.31
C GLU A 154 12.80 18.79 15.60
N ARG A 155 12.02 19.70 16.21
CA ARG A 155 12.37 20.30 17.51
C ARG A 155 12.41 19.26 18.64
N ILE A 156 11.43 18.36 18.69
CA ILE A 156 11.40 17.24 19.64
C ILE A 156 12.65 16.35 19.48
N LEU A 157 13.05 16.06 18.23
CA LEU A 157 14.24 15.24 17.97
C LEU A 157 15.53 15.88 18.45
N GLU A 158 15.67 17.20 18.31
CA GLU A 158 16.79 17.97 18.86
C GLU A 158 16.82 17.88 20.39
N GLU A 159 15.69 18.10 21.06
CA GLU A 159 15.55 17.99 22.52
C GLU A 159 15.86 16.57 23.04
N TYR A 160 15.35 15.54 22.35
CA TYR A 160 15.62 14.14 22.72
C TYR A 160 17.08 13.77 22.52
N GLY A 161 17.73 14.34 21.51
CA GLY A 161 19.16 14.17 21.30
C GLY A 161 19.99 14.73 22.45
N LEU A 162 19.63 15.91 22.96
CA LEU A 162 20.30 16.55 24.09
C LEU A 162 20.03 15.82 25.42
N LYS A 163 18.78 15.43 25.68
CA LYS A 163 18.34 14.90 26.98
C LYS A 163 18.54 13.39 27.13
N HIS A 164 18.29 12.64 26.06
CA HIS A 164 18.26 11.17 26.07
C HIS A 164 19.38 10.56 25.23
N GLY A 165 20.21 11.37 24.57
CA GLY A 165 21.33 10.91 23.76
C GLY A 165 20.91 10.24 22.45
N LEU A 166 19.63 10.33 22.07
CA LEU A 166 19.08 9.86 20.80
C LEU A 166 19.86 10.49 19.64
N ARG A 167 20.16 9.70 18.62
CA ARG A 167 20.71 10.20 17.37
C ARG A 167 19.64 10.19 16.31
N SER A 168 19.45 11.34 15.68
CA SER A 168 18.39 11.52 14.72
C SER A 168 18.86 12.25 13.46
N ILE A 169 18.33 11.82 12.33
CA ILE A 169 18.50 12.48 11.03
C ILE A 169 17.12 12.79 10.47
N ALA A 170 16.83 14.07 10.20
CA ALA A 170 15.63 14.46 9.48
C ALA A 170 15.95 14.69 7.99
N LEU A 171 15.21 14.00 7.13
CA LEU A 171 15.33 14.09 5.68
C LEU A 171 14.16 14.92 5.14
N ARG A 172 14.45 16.13 4.65
CA ARG A 172 13.44 17.07 4.13
C ARG A 172 13.37 16.96 2.61
N TYR A 173 12.23 16.55 2.07
CA TYR A 173 12.03 16.46 0.63
C TYR A 173 10.69 17.05 0.19
N PHE A 174 10.60 17.31 -1.11
CA PHE A 174 9.45 17.95 -1.76
C PHE A 174 8.47 16.90 -2.28
N ASN A 175 8.59 16.50 -3.55
CA ASN A 175 7.70 15.54 -4.17
C ASN A 175 8.45 14.24 -4.43
N ALA A 176 8.11 13.20 -3.67
CA ALA A 176 8.47 11.83 -4.03
C ALA A 176 7.67 11.42 -5.26
N ALA A 177 8.32 10.77 -6.23
CA ALA A 177 7.65 10.29 -7.44
C ALA A 177 8.34 9.06 -8.04
N GLY A 178 7.66 8.37 -8.95
CA GLY A 178 8.15 7.13 -9.57
C GLY A 178 7.67 5.89 -8.83
N ALA A 179 8.23 4.74 -9.16
CA ALA A 179 7.96 3.47 -8.50
C ALA A 179 9.22 2.61 -8.45
N ASP A 180 9.18 1.53 -7.67
CA ASP A 180 10.24 0.52 -7.65
C ASP A 180 10.39 -0.10 -9.05
N GLU A 181 11.63 -0.23 -9.54
CA GLU A 181 11.92 -0.77 -10.88
C GLU A 181 11.44 -2.22 -11.03
N LYS A 182 11.45 -2.99 -9.93
CA LYS A 182 10.90 -4.36 -9.88
C LYS A 182 9.38 -4.38 -9.74
N LEU A 183 8.74 -3.21 -9.74
CA LEU A 183 7.30 -2.99 -9.59
C LEU A 183 6.71 -3.68 -8.36
N ARG A 184 7.47 -3.89 -7.29
CA ARG A 184 6.94 -4.50 -6.06
C ARG A 184 6.08 -3.50 -5.29
N VAL A 185 6.46 -2.22 -5.36
CA VAL A 185 5.81 -1.11 -4.65
C VAL A 185 5.77 0.13 -5.54
N GLY A 186 4.82 1.01 -5.24
CA GLY A 186 4.65 2.30 -5.91
C GLY A 186 3.51 3.08 -5.29
N GLU A 187 3.25 4.26 -5.82
CA GLU A 187 2.29 5.19 -5.22
C GLU A 187 0.83 4.68 -5.30
N SER A 188 0.11 4.71 -4.19
CA SER A 188 -1.24 4.13 -4.09
C SER A 188 -2.11 4.80 -3.01
N HIS A 189 -2.36 6.10 -3.15
CA HIS A 189 -3.23 6.86 -2.25
C HIS A 189 -4.71 6.82 -2.68
N ASP A 190 -5.58 7.12 -1.72
CA ASP A 190 -7.03 7.26 -1.95
C ASP A 190 -7.62 8.25 -0.91
N PRO A 191 -8.00 9.47 -1.31
CA PRO A 191 -7.86 10.02 -2.66
C PRO A 191 -6.39 10.32 -3.02
N GLU A 192 -6.08 10.29 -4.31
CA GLU A 192 -4.76 10.70 -4.83
C GLU A 192 -4.74 12.22 -5.10
N THR A 193 -3.71 12.92 -4.62
CA THR A 193 -3.61 14.38 -4.71
C THR A 193 -2.34 14.87 -5.39
N HIS A 194 -1.37 14.00 -5.64
CA HIS A 194 -0.12 14.35 -6.30
C HIS A 194 -0.28 14.46 -7.82
N LEU A 195 0.55 15.30 -8.45
CA LEU A 195 0.41 15.65 -9.87
C LEU A 195 0.62 14.44 -10.79
N ILE A 196 1.74 13.73 -10.63
CA ILE A 196 2.17 12.66 -11.54
C ILE A 196 1.17 11.50 -11.59
N PRO A 197 0.73 10.89 -10.47
CA PRO A 197 -0.23 9.79 -10.54
C PRO A 197 -1.59 10.26 -11.09
N ASN A 198 -2.07 11.46 -10.73
CA ASN A 198 -3.31 12.02 -11.30
C ASN A 198 -3.21 12.29 -12.81
N LEU A 199 -2.05 12.78 -13.27
CA LEU A 199 -1.76 13.02 -14.68
C LEU A 199 -1.78 11.71 -15.48
N LEU A 200 -1.08 10.69 -14.99
CA LEU A 200 -1.03 9.38 -15.63
C LEU A 200 -2.41 8.71 -15.63
N ALA A 201 -3.14 8.76 -14.52
CA ALA A 201 -4.50 8.25 -14.42
C ALA A 201 -5.45 8.94 -15.42
N ALA A 202 -5.46 10.27 -15.46
CA ALA A 202 -6.29 11.03 -16.39
C ALA A 202 -5.94 10.72 -17.85
N ALA A 203 -4.65 10.62 -18.17
CA ALA A 203 -4.16 10.27 -19.49
C ALA A 203 -4.61 8.86 -19.94
N ILE A 204 -4.47 7.85 -19.07
CA ILE A 204 -4.93 6.48 -19.33
C ILE A 204 -6.44 6.42 -19.53
N GLU A 205 -7.20 7.19 -18.75
CA GLU A 205 -8.67 7.20 -18.78
C GLU A 205 -9.26 8.14 -19.84
N GLY A 206 -8.42 8.84 -20.61
CA GLY A 206 -8.88 9.84 -21.60
C GLY A 206 -9.61 11.03 -20.99
N ARG A 207 -9.45 11.27 -19.67
CA ARG A 207 -10.04 12.40 -18.95
C ARG A 207 -9.15 13.63 -19.04
N GLU A 208 -9.75 14.79 -18.76
CA GLU A 208 -9.04 16.05 -18.66
C GLU A 208 -8.42 16.22 -17.26
N ILE A 209 -7.18 16.71 -17.19
CA ILE A 209 -6.51 17.12 -15.94
C ILE A 209 -6.61 18.64 -15.72
N SER A 210 -6.91 19.04 -14.48
CA SER A 210 -6.90 20.45 -14.06
C SER A 210 -5.50 20.92 -13.66
N ILE A 211 -5.03 22.01 -14.26
CA ILE A 211 -3.76 22.68 -13.96
C ILE A 211 -4.05 23.99 -13.25
N TYR A 212 -3.54 24.16 -12.04
CA TYR A 212 -3.84 25.31 -11.18
C TYR A 212 -2.80 26.42 -11.38
N GLY A 213 -3.20 27.49 -12.06
CA GLY A 213 -2.35 28.62 -12.41
C GLY A 213 -1.59 28.45 -13.73
N ASN A 214 -1.54 29.53 -14.51
CA ASN A 214 -0.84 29.63 -15.79
C ASN A 214 -0.19 31.00 -15.99
N ASP A 215 -0.05 31.76 -14.91
CA ASP A 215 0.39 33.15 -14.86
C ASP A 215 1.49 33.37 -13.78
N TYR A 216 2.08 32.29 -13.24
CA TYR A 216 3.23 32.38 -12.35
C TYR A 216 4.43 33.01 -13.06
N PRO A 217 5.32 33.73 -12.34
CA PRO A 217 6.55 34.31 -12.90
C PRO A 217 7.60 33.21 -13.14
N THR A 218 7.29 32.27 -14.03
CA THR A 218 8.05 31.05 -14.34
C THR A 218 8.10 30.87 -15.85
N ARG A 219 8.99 29.99 -16.32
CA ARG A 219 9.30 29.84 -17.75
C ARG A 219 8.12 29.45 -18.65
N ASP A 220 7.05 28.86 -18.13
CA ASP A 220 5.84 28.51 -18.89
C ASP A 220 4.53 28.97 -18.22
N GLY A 221 4.62 29.83 -17.20
CA GLY A 221 3.48 30.31 -16.44
C GLY A 221 2.96 29.34 -15.38
N THR A 222 3.44 28.09 -15.33
CA THR A 222 3.01 27.09 -14.32
C THR A 222 4.04 26.92 -13.20
N CYS A 223 3.61 26.50 -12.01
CA CYS A 223 4.50 26.44 -10.86
C CYS A 223 5.63 25.40 -11.05
N VAL A 224 6.79 25.68 -10.43
CA VAL A 224 8.00 24.83 -10.49
C VAL A 224 8.12 24.01 -9.21
N ARG A 225 8.29 22.71 -9.35
CA ARG A 225 8.41 21.76 -8.23
C ARG A 225 9.62 20.84 -8.41
N ASP A 226 10.24 20.49 -7.30
CA ASP A 226 11.29 19.47 -7.26
C ASP A 226 10.67 18.07 -7.10
N TYR A 227 11.07 17.15 -7.98
CA TYR A 227 10.64 15.76 -7.98
C TYR A 227 11.86 14.86 -7.79
N VAL A 228 11.80 13.97 -6.81
CA VAL A 228 12.87 13.02 -6.50
C VAL A 228 12.34 11.61 -6.69
N HIS A 229 13.10 10.76 -7.38
CA HIS A 229 12.72 9.37 -7.59
C HIS A 229 12.65 8.65 -6.24
N VAL A 230 11.60 7.86 -6.01
CA VAL A 230 11.36 7.20 -4.71
C VAL A 230 12.49 6.25 -4.31
N GLU A 231 13.17 5.64 -5.26
CA GLU A 231 14.35 4.81 -4.98
C GLU A 231 15.59 5.63 -4.56
N ASP A 232 15.73 6.86 -5.06
CA ASP A 232 16.80 7.76 -4.63
C ASP A 232 16.55 8.21 -3.18
N LEU A 233 15.27 8.45 -2.84
CA LEU A 233 14.85 8.66 -1.45
C LEU A 233 15.13 7.42 -0.59
N ALA A 234 14.79 6.22 -1.07
CA ALA A 234 15.04 4.97 -0.35
C ALA A 234 16.53 4.76 -0.04
N ALA A 235 17.40 5.01 -1.03
CA ALA A 235 18.85 4.96 -0.86
C ALA A 235 19.35 6.00 0.16
N ALA A 236 18.82 7.24 0.13
CA ALA A 236 19.19 8.27 1.09
C ALA A 236 18.81 7.89 2.54
N HIS A 237 17.64 7.27 2.74
CA HIS A 237 17.20 6.80 4.05
C HIS A 237 18.09 5.66 4.57
N ALA A 238 18.47 4.71 3.69
CA ALA A 238 19.40 3.64 4.06
C ALA A 238 20.80 4.19 4.39
N ALA A 239 21.30 5.17 3.62
CA ALA A 239 22.57 5.85 3.90
C ALA A 239 22.53 6.63 5.23
N ALA A 240 21.39 7.20 5.60
CA ALA A 240 21.21 7.86 6.90
C ALA A 240 21.32 6.86 8.07
N VAL A 241 20.81 5.64 7.92
CA VAL A 241 21.01 4.56 8.90
C VAL A 241 22.48 4.22 9.02
N ASP A 242 23.17 3.99 7.90
CA ASP A 242 24.59 3.63 7.89
C ASP A 242 25.45 4.71 8.55
N ARG A 243 25.18 5.98 8.27
CA ARG A 243 25.85 7.13 8.89
C ARG A 243 25.76 7.07 10.42
N MET A 244 24.57 6.79 10.97
CA MET A 244 24.38 6.67 12.41
C MET A 244 25.00 5.39 12.99
N ILE A 245 25.08 4.28 12.24
CA ILE A 245 25.68 3.03 12.72
C ILE A 245 27.20 3.12 12.74
N LEU A 246 27.81 3.57 11.64
CA LEU A 246 29.26 3.59 11.42
C LEU A 246 29.97 4.73 12.17
N ASN A 247 29.23 5.63 12.85
CA ASN A 247 29.76 6.81 13.55
C ASN A 247 30.66 7.67 12.65
N VAL A 248 30.37 7.74 11.34
CA VAL A 248 31.18 8.49 10.38
C VAL A 248 31.04 9.98 10.68
N SER A 249 31.97 10.49 11.46
CA SER A 249 32.20 11.92 11.62
C SER A 249 32.93 12.39 10.38
N GLN A 250 32.59 13.56 9.83
CA GLN A 250 33.42 14.10 8.75
C GLN A 250 34.86 14.22 9.25
N ALA A 251 35.84 13.85 8.42
CA ALA A 251 37.25 14.05 8.74
C ALA A 251 37.48 15.55 9.00
N GLY A 252 37.67 15.93 10.27
CA GLY A 252 37.84 17.32 10.70
C GLY A 252 36.62 17.99 11.35
N ALA A 253 35.44 17.35 11.36
CA ALA A 253 34.33 17.76 12.20
C ALA A 253 34.43 17.05 13.56
N GLY A 254 34.13 17.76 14.65
CA GLY A 254 34.13 17.19 16.01
C GLY A 254 33.12 16.05 16.22
N THR A 255 32.78 15.75 17.47
CA THR A 255 31.73 14.76 17.80
C THR A 255 30.47 14.99 16.96
N PRO A 256 29.94 13.94 16.28
CA PRO A 256 28.80 14.09 15.38
C PRO A 256 27.58 14.61 16.15
N ALA A 257 26.86 15.55 15.53
CA ALA A 257 25.69 16.17 16.13
C ALA A 257 24.64 15.10 16.49
N LYS A 258 23.92 15.31 17.60
CA LYS A 258 22.84 14.41 18.02
C LYS A 258 21.62 14.50 17.09
N PHE A 259 21.46 15.62 16.40
CA PHE A 259 20.43 15.83 15.39
C PHE A 259 21.07 16.44 14.13
N GLU A 260 20.82 15.84 12.98
CA GLU A 260 21.25 16.33 11.67
C GLU A 260 20.05 16.48 10.73
N VAL A 261 20.16 17.40 9.78
CA VAL A 261 19.13 17.68 8.78
C VAL A 261 19.73 17.68 7.39
N PHE A 262 19.05 17.05 6.44
CA PHE A 262 19.45 17.01 5.04
C PHE A 262 18.26 17.24 4.12
N ASN A 263 18.44 18.16 3.17
CA ASN A 263 17.50 18.32 2.07
C ASN A 263 17.77 17.28 0.98
N LEU A 264 16.72 16.61 0.52
CA LEU A 264 16.76 15.68 -0.61
C LEU A 264 15.92 16.27 -1.75
N GLY A 265 16.61 16.81 -2.75
CA GLY A 265 16.04 17.38 -3.97
C GLY A 265 16.89 17.05 -5.20
N SER A 266 16.26 17.05 -6.39
CA SER A 266 16.95 16.86 -7.66
C SER A 266 17.74 18.10 -8.10
N GLU A 267 17.46 19.27 -7.50
CA GLU A 267 17.96 20.59 -7.88
C GLU A 267 17.58 21.07 -9.28
N SER A 268 16.91 20.23 -10.07
CA SER A 268 16.55 20.55 -11.46
C SER A 268 15.29 21.42 -11.52
N GLY A 269 14.27 21.05 -10.74
CA GLY A 269 12.99 21.75 -10.64
C GLY A 269 12.22 21.81 -11.97
N TYR A 270 11.05 21.19 -12.05
CA TYR A 270 10.27 21.09 -13.28
C TYR A 270 8.98 21.90 -13.18
N THR A 271 8.61 22.60 -14.26
CA THR A 271 7.27 23.22 -14.34
C THR A 271 6.21 22.15 -14.54
N VAL A 272 4.96 22.44 -14.17
CA VAL A 272 3.83 21.54 -14.47
C VAL A 272 3.72 21.31 -15.98
N GLY A 273 3.94 22.33 -16.81
CA GLY A 273 3.93 22.19 -18.26
C GLY A 273 5.02 21.24 -18.79
N GLU A 274 6.22 21.27 -18.22
CA GLU A 274 7.30 20.32 -18.56
C GLU A 274 6.97 18.88 -18.13
N VAL A 275 6.38 18.69 -16.95
CA VAL A 275 5.93 17.36 -16.49
C VAL A 275 4.91 16.78 -17.47
N ILE A 276 3.94 17.59 -17.91
CA ILE A 276 2.95 17.17 -18.92
C ILE A 276 3.64 16.82 -20.25
N ALA A 277 4.51 17.69 -20.76
CA ALA A 277 5.19 17.45 -22.03
C ALA A 277 6.09 16.20 -21.99
N ALA A 278 6.73 15.94 -20.85
CA ALA A 278 7.50 14.71 -20.63
C ALA A 278 6.59 13.48 -20.56
N ALA A 279 5.42 13.59 -19.90
CA ALA A 279 4.44 12.50 -19.86
C ALA A 279 3.90 12.18 -21.25
N GLU A 280 3.52 13.18 -22.05
CA GLU A 280 3.07 12.98 -23.44
C GLU A 280 4.09 12.22 -24.28
N LYS A 281 5.39 12.50 -24.11
CA LYS A 281 6.48 11.76 -24.77
C LYS A 281 6.60 10.31 -24.28
N VAL A 282 6.45 10.08 -22.97
CA VAL A 282 6.54 8.72 -22.38
C VAL A 282 5.33 7.88 -22.79
N LEU A 283 4.13 8.46 -22.84
CA LEU A 283 2.89 7.76 -23.13
C LEU A 283 2.59 7.66 -24.63
N GLY A 284 3.19 8.52 -25.45
CA GLY A 284 2.93 8.59 -26.90
C GLY A 284 1.54 9.11 -27.24
N LEU A 285 0.94 9.93 -26.37
CA LEU A 285 -0.41 10.50 -26.54
C LEU A 285 -0.45 11.96 -26.11
N THR A 286 -1.47 12.69 -26.56
CA THR A 286 -1.74 14.07 -26.10
C THR A 286 -2.61 14.06 -24.85
N ILE A 287 -2.21 14.81 -23.83
CA ILE A 287 -2.94 14.90 -22.56
C ILE A 287 -3.89 16.09 -22.61
N ARG A 288 -5.18 15.83 -22.40
CA ARG A 288 -6.21 16.88 -22.28
C ARG A 288 -6.03 17.62 -20.94
N LYS A 289 -5.97 18.94 -20.99
CA LYS A 289 -5.76 19.79 -19.81
C LYS A 289 -6.63 21.03 -19.83
N SER A 290 -7.10 21.46 -18.65
CA SER A 290 -7.77 22.75 -18.46
C SER A 290 -7.07 23.55 -17.36
N PHE A 291 -7.05 24.88 -17.51
CA PHE A 291 -6.47 25.77 -16.53
C PHE A 291 -7.52 26.23 -15.52
N GLN A 292 -7.15 26.19 -14.25
CA GLN A 292 -7.92 26.64 -13.10
C GLN A 292 -7.19 27.81 -12.43
N PRO A 293 -7.87 28.63 -11.61
CA PRO A 293 -7.21 29.63 -10.78
C PRO A 293 -6.10 29.02 -9.91
N ARG A 294 -5.10 29.82 -9.54
CA ARG A 294 -4.04 29.39 -8.61
C ARG A 294 -4.63 28.90 -7.30
N ARG A 295 -3.98 27.92 -6.70
CA ARG A 295 -4.30 27.52 -5.32
C ARG A 295 -3.79 28.61 -4.37
N PRO A 296 -4.62 29.10 -3.42
CA PRO A 296 -4.17 30.10 -2.45
C PRO A 296 -2.93 29.61 -1.68
N GLY A 297 -1.88 30.43 -1.64
CA GLY A 297 -0.63 30.12 -0.93
C GLY A 297 0.30 29.12 -1.63
N ASP A 298 0.04 28.76 -2.90
CA ASP A 298 0.90 27.86 -3.67
C ASP A 298 2.11 28.64 -4.26
N PRO A 299 3.36 28.36 -3.83
CA PRO A 299 4.50 29.16 -4.25
C PRO A 299 4.85 28.94 -5.73
N ALA A 300 5.42 29.98 -6.37
CA ALA A 300 5.81 29.90 -7.77
C ALA A 300 6.90 28.85 -8.02
N LYS A 301 7.87 28.73 -7.11
CA LYS A 301 9.03 27.84 -7.25
C LYS A 301 9.39 27.21 -5.90
N LEU A 302 9.63 25.91 -5.91
CA LEU A 302 10.08 25.13 -4.76
C LEU A 302 11.13 24.11 -5.21
N VAL A 303 12.41 24.42 -4.99
CA VAL A 303 13.56 23.58 -5.38
C VAL A 303 14.59 23.53 -4.25
N ALA A 304 14.93 22.33 -3.80
CA ALA A 304 15.89 22.13 -2.70
C ALA A 304 17.32 22.36 -3.18
N LYS A 305 18.22 22.76 -2.27
CA LYS A 305 19.66 22.46 -2.37
C LYS A 305 19.95 21.14 -1.67
N SER A 306 20.81 20.31 -2.25
CA SER A 306 21.13 18.94 -1.78
C SER A 306 22.62 18.73 -1.49
N GLU A 307 23.41 19.81 -1.36
CA GLU A 307 24.86 19.74 -1.17
C GLU A 307 25.28 19.00 0.10
N ARG A 308 24.60 19.24 1.23
CA ARG A 308 24.88 18.54 2.49
C ARG A 308 24.57 17.05 2.36
N ALA A 309 23.45 16.68 1.74
CA ALA A 309 23.08 15.29 1.50
C ALA A 309 24.08 14.58 0.58
N ARG A 310 24.54 15.23 -0.50
CA ARG A 310 25.60 14.72 -1.39
C ARG A 310 26.88 14.41 -0.61
N SER A 311 27.31 15.36 0.21
CA SER A 311 28.57 15.25 0.95
C SER A 311 28.50 14.25 2.11
N ALA A 312 27.36 14.19 2.82
CA ALA A 312 27.24 13.41 4.06
C ALA A 312 26.63 12.01 3.87
N LEU A 313 25.79 11.83 2.85
CA LEU A 313 25.04 10.58 2.58
C LEU A 313 25.37 9.98 1.21
N GLY A 314 26.19 10.65 0.38
CA GLY A 314 26.43 10.22 -1.00
C GLY A 314 25.19 10.34 -1.89
N PHE A 315 24.22 11.18 -1.50
CA PHE A 315 22.94 11.31 -2.21
C PHE A 315 23.13 11.85 -3.62
N SER A 316 22.96 11.01 -4.64
CA SER A 316 23.12 11.40 -6.05
C SER A 316 21.82 11.11 -6.82
N PRO A 317 20.94 12.10 -7.00
CA PRO A 317 19.70 11.91 -7.75
C PRO A 317 19.99 11.54 -9.22
N ARG A 318 19.09 10.77 -9.85
CA ARG A 318 19.23 10.31 -11.25
C ARG A 318 19.37 11.48 -12.23
N THR A 319 20.18 11.31 -13.28
CA THR A 319 20.50 12.36 -14.27
C THR A 319 19.33 12.69 -15.23
N ASP A 320 18.48 11.71 -15.58
CA ASP A 320 17.24 11.90 -16.36
C ASP A 320 16.00 11.65 -15.48
N ALA A 321 16.01 12.24 -14.27
CA ALA A 321 15.07 11.93 -13.19
C ALA A 321 13.62 11.99 -13.65
N LEU A 322 13.18 13.05 -14.35
CA LEU A 322 11.77 13.19 -14.72
C LEU A 322 11.27 12.08 -15.66
N LYS A 323 12.07 11.69 -16.65
CA LYS A 323 11.69 10.62 -17.59
C LYS A 323 11.63 9.27 -16.89
N ASP A 324 12.61 8.98 -16.04
CA ASP A 324 12.67 7.73 -15.28
C ASP A 324 11.52 7.63 -14.27
N ILE A 325 11.24 8.73 -13.55
CA ILE A 325 10.08 8.90 -12.68
C ILE A 325 8.78 8.59 -13.44
N LEU A 326 8.58 9.22 -14.60
CA LEU A 326 7.34 9.04 -15.37
C LEU A 326 7.21 7.61 -15.91
N LYS A 327 8.31 6.99 -16.36
CA LYS A 327 8.31 5.60 -16.83
C LYS A 327 7.96 4.61 -15.73
N SER A 328 8.63 4.71 -14.57
CA SER A 328 8.39 3.80 -13.45
C SER A 328 6.99 4.01 -12.87
N ALA A 329 6.54 5.26 -12.71
CA ALA A 329 5.18 5.57 -12.28
C ALA A 329 4.13 5.05 -13.28
N PHE A 330 4.34 5.21 -14.59
CA PHE A 330 3.41 4.71 -15.61
C PHE A 330 3.34 3.18 -15.61
N ALA A 331 4.48 2.50 -15.50
CA ALA A 331 4.51 1.05 -15.37
C ALA A 331 3.74 0.56 -14.13
N TRP A 332 3.89 1.27 -13.01
CA TRP A 332 3.14 0.99 -11.79
C TRP A 332 1.63 1.26 -11.93
N GLU A 333 1.23 2.38 -12.55
CA GLU A 333 -0.18 2.67 -12.84
C GLU A 333 -0.82 1.58 -13.70
N ASN A 334 -0.14 1.14 -14.77
CA ASN A 334 -0.59 0.02 -15.58
C ASN A 334 -0.68 -1.27 -14.77
N LYS A 335 0.28 -1.56 -13.88
CA LYS A 335 0.22 -2.72 -13.00
C LYS A 335 -0.96 -2.67 -12.02
N LYS A 336 -1.25 -1.51 -11.42
CA LYS A 336 -2.40 -1.33 -10.54
C LYS A 336 -3.73 -1.57 -11.27
N ARG A 337 -3.79 -1.15 -12.53
CA ARG A 337 -4.98 -1.21 -13.39
C ARG A 337 -5.10 -2.51 -14.17
N ALA A 338 -4.03 -3.31 -14.25
CA ALA A 338 -4.04 -4.59 -14.92
C ALA A 338 -5.11 -5.47 -14.28
N LEU A 339 -6.07 -5.90 -15.09
CA LEU A 339 -7.13 -6.75 -14.60
C LEU A 339 -6.54 -8.08 -14.14
N LYS A 340 -6.92 -8.52 -12.94
CA LYS A 340 -6.49 -9.78 -12.34
C LYS A 340 -7.48 -10.87 -12.70
N LYS A 341 -7.01 -12.11 -12.80
CA LYS A 341 -7.90 -13.26 -12.92
C LYS A 341 -8.26 -13.74 -11.53
N ALA A 342 -9.47 -14.27 -11.35
CA ALA A 342 -9.91 -14.84 -10.09
C ALA A 342 -10.65 -16.15 -10.28
N VAL A 343 -10.62 -16.97 -9.24
CA VAL A 343 -11.57 -18.07 -9.07
C VAL A 343 -12.39 -17.77 -7.82
N PHE A 344 -13.69 -17.58 -8.03
CA PHE A 344 -14.68 -17.45 -7.00
C PHE A 344 -15.11 -18.85 -6.56
N LEU A 345 -15.09 -19.10 -5.26
CA LEU A 345 -15.26 -20.43 -4.68
C LEU A 345 -16.42 -20.38 -3.70
N ASP A 346 -17.45 -21.21 -3.87
CA ASP A 346 -18.31 -21.52 -2.73
C ASP A 346 -17.49 -22.29 -1.67
N ARG A 347 -17.93 -22.20 -0.42
CA ARG A 347 -17.23 -22.80 0.72
C ARG A 347 -17.80 -24.19 1.02
N ASP A 348 -19.06 -24.21 1.43
CA ASP A 348 -19.70 -25.39 2.00
C ASP A 348 -20.21 -26.30 0.87
N GLY A 349 -19.69 -27.52 0.79
CA GLY A 349 -19.99 -28.45 -0.29
C GLY A 349 -19.02 -28.35 -1.48
N THR A 350 -18.14 -27.35 -1.49
CA THR A 350 -17.13 -27.13 -2.54
C THR A 350 -15.70 -27.23 -2.01
N LEU A 351 -15.35 -26.45 -0.98
CA LEU A 351 -14.04 -26.51 -0.32
C LEU A 351 -14.04 -27.51 0.84
N ASN A 352 -15.08 -27.48 1.65
CA ASN A 352 -15.26 -28.35 2.81
C ASN A 352 -16.56 -29.16 2.73
N PHE A 353 -16.63 -30.22 3.53
CA PHE A 353 -17.88 -30.94 3.77
C PHE A 353 -18.95 -29.99 4.36
N ASP A 354 -20.18 -30.05 3.84
CA ASP A 354 -21.31 -29.23 4.32
C ASP A 354 -22.15 -30.02 5.36
N PRO A 355 -22.09 -29.66 6.66
CA PRO A 355 -22.95 -30.25 7.69
C PRO A 355 -24.32 -29.54 7.81
N GLY A 356 -24.66 -28.65 6.88
CA GLY A 356 -25.86 -27.79 6.87
C GLY A 356 -25.64 -26.46 7.59
N TYR A 357 -25.20 -26.49 8.86
CA TYR A 357 -24.82 -25.30 9.62
C TYR A 357 -23.50 -25.53 10.35
N LEU A 358 -22.39 -25.14 9.71
CA LEU A 358 -21.08 -25.23 10.33
C LEU A 358 -20.88 -24.12 11.36
N ASN A 359 -21.05 -24.44 12.64
CA ASN A 359 -20.93 -23.50 13.76
C ASN A 359 -19.70 -23.75 14.65
N ASP A 360 -18.91 -24.77 14.34
CA ASP A 360 -17.69 -25.14 15.05
C ASP A 360 -16.56 -25.35 14.04
N ALA A 361 -15.44 -24.66 14.26
CA ALA A 361 -14.26 -24.81 13.44
C ALA A 361 -13.69 -26.23 13.52
N GLU A 362 -13.88 -26.98 14.60
CA GLU A 362 -13.37 -28.35 14.70
C GLU A 362 -13.99 -29.30 13.68
N HIS A 363 -15.24 -29.07 13.30
CA HIS A 363 -15.94 -29.82 12.24
C HIS A 363 -15.59 -29.35 10.81
N PHE A 364 -14.75 -28.32 10.66
CA PHE A 364 -14.27 -27.90 9.34
C PHE A 364 -13.21 -28.89 8.82
N HIS A 365 -13.56 -29.59 7.75
CA HIS A 365 -12.68 -30.52 7.05
C HIS A 365 -12.70 -30.21 5.55
N LEU A 366 -11.52 -29.98 4.96
CA LEU A 366 -11.38 -29.82 3.52
C LEU A 366 -11.66 -31.15 2.81
N PHE A 367 -12.23 -31.07 1.60
CA PHE A 367 -12.23 -32.24 0.72
C PHE A 367 -10.79 -32.61 0.32
N PRO A 368 -10.49 -33.91 0.11
CA PRO A 368 -9.18 -34.34 -0.40
C PRO A 368 -8.81 -33.64 -1.71
N GLY A 369 -7.56 -33.21 -1.83
CA GLY A 369 -7.03 -32.58 -3.06
C GLY A 369 -7.31 -31.07 -3.21
N VAL A 370 -8.20 -30.49 -2.38
CA VAL A 370 -8.56 -29.06 -2.49
C VAL A 370 -7.35 -28.17 -2.29
N ALA A 371 -6.49 -28.47 -1.31
CA ALA A 371 -5.33 -27.63 -1.01
C ALA A 371 -4.34 -27.59 -2.19
N GLU A 372 -4.06 -28.74 -2.80
CA GLU A 372 -3.20 -28.88 -3.97
C GLU A 372 -3.81 -28.23 -5.23
N ALA A 373 -5.12 -28.37 -5.42
CA ALA A 373 -5.84 -27.73 -6.52
C ALA A 373 -5.79 -26.19 -6.40
N LEU A 374 -6.08 -25.65 -5.21
CA LEU A 374 -6.00 -24.20 -4.97
C LEU A 374 -4.57 -23.67 -5.10
N ARG A 375 -3.55 -24.48 -4.79
CA ARG A 375 -2.15 -24.13 -5.06
C ARG A 375 -1.89 -24.00 -6.55
N SER A 376 -2.38 -24.92 -7.36
CA SER A 376 -2.24 -24.86 -8.82
C SER A 376 -2.85 -23.57 -9.41
N LEU A 377 -4.01 -23.14 -8.90
CA LEU A 377 -4.61 -21.85 -9.26
C LEU A 377 -3.74 -20.66 -8.81
N SER A 378 -3.21 -20.71 -7.59
CA SER A 378 -2.34 -19.66 -7.05
C SER A 378 -1.05 -19.51 -7.88
N ASP A 379 -0.44 -20.64 -8.25
CA ASP A 379 0.77 -20.70 -9.08
C ASP A 379 0.49 -20.18 -10.50
N ALA A 380 -0.74 -20.35 -11.01
CA ALA A 380 -1.21 -19.78 -12.26
C ALA A 380 -1.64 -18.29 -12.16
N GLY A 381 -1.49 -17.67 -10.99
CA GLY A 381 -1.74 -16.23 -10.78
C GLY A 381 -3.21 -15.85 -10.57
N TYR A 382 -4.09 -16.80 -10.25
CA TYR A 382 -5.47 -16.51 -9.90
C TYR A 382 -5.60 -15.99 -8.47
N LEU A 383 -6.40 -14.94 -8.29
CA LEU A 383 -6.93 -14.60 -6.97
C LEU A 383 -7.93 -15.66 -6.54
N LEU A 384 -7.83 -16.12 -5.30
CA LEU A 384 -8.78 -17.05 -4.69
C LEU A 384 -9.73 -16.28 -3.79
N ILE A 385 -11.02 -16.25 -4.12
CA ILE A 385 -12.02 -15.48 -3.38
C ILE A 385 -13.14 -16.40 -2.97
N VAL A 386 -13.38 -16.51 -1.66
CA VAL A 386 -14.50 -17.30 -1.16
C VAL A 386 -15.76 -16.47 -1.23
N VAL A 387 -16.80 -16.99 -1.86
CA VAL A 387 -18.11 -16.34 -2.01
C VAL A 387 -19.17 -17.26 -1.45
N SER A 388 -19.85 -16.89 -0.36
CA SER A 388 -20.76 -17.82 0.33
C SER A 388 -22.03 -17.17 0.90
N ASN A 389 -23.14 -17.92 0.84
CA ASN A 389 -24.43 -17.58 1.44
C ASN A 389 -24.50 -18.12 2.88
N GLN A 390 -24.11 -17.31 3.87
CA GLN A 390 -24.06 -17.66 5.29
C GLN A 390 -25.34 -17.27 6.06
N SER A 391 -26.50 -17.75 5.59
CA SER A 391 -27.80 -17.49 6.24
C SER A 391 -27.96 -18.09 7.64
N GLY A 392 -27.00 -18.89 8.11
CA GLY A 392 -26.96 -19.36 9.50
C GLY A 392 -26.84 -18.21 10.51
N ILE A 393 -26.27 -17.06 10.11
CA ILE A 393 -26.22 -15.85 10.93
C ILE A 393 -27.64 -15.31 11.17
N ALA A 394 -28.42 -15.04 10.12
CA ALA A 394 -29.78 -14.53 10.25
C ALA A 394 -30.77 -15.53 10.90
N ARG A 395 -30.37 -16.80 11.05
CA ARG A 395 -31.16 -17.86 11.71
C ARG A 395 -30.72 -18.17 13.13
N ASP A 396 -29.79 -17.39 13.68
CA ASP A 396 -29.18 -17.62 15.00
C ASP A 396 -28.59 -19.04 15.16
N LYS A 397 -28.12 -19.64 14.06
CA LYS A 397 -27.47 -20.96 14.05
C LYS A 397 -25.95 -20.87 14.14
N ILE A 398 -25.39 -19.74 13.71
CA ILE A 398 -23.96 -19.46 13.67
C ILE A 398 -23.78 -18.01 14.14
N THR A 399 -22.75 -17.72 14.92
CA THR A 399 -22.35 -16.36 15.28
C THR A 399 -21.22 -15.86 14.38
N LEU A 400 -21.05 -14.54 14.26
CA LEU A 400 -19.94 -13.96 13.49
C LEU A 400 -18.56 -14.39 14.02
N GLU A 401 -18.44 -14.60 15.34
CA GLU A 401 -17.21 -15.09 15.97
C GLU A 401 -16.89 -16.54 15.57
N GLN A 402 -17.90 -17.42 15.59
CA GLN A 402 -17.74 -18.81 15.10
C GLN A 402 -17.35 -18.83 13.61
N LEU A 403 -17.99 -17.98 12.81
CA LEU A 403 -17.68 -17.86 11.39
C LEU A 403 -16.23 -17.39 11.14
N ARG A 404 -15.74 -16.42 11.93
CA ARG A 404 -14.34 -15.98 11.88
C ARG A 404 -13.38 -17.13 12.19
N ARG A 405 -13.62 -17.89 13.25
CA ARG A 405 -12.77 -19.04 13.62
C ARG A 405 -12.72 -20.10 12.53
N ILE A 406 -13.83 -20.32 11.83
CA ILE A 406 -13.87 -21.24 10.67
C ILE A 406 -12.96 -20.72 9.55
N HIS A 407 -13.04 -19.42 9.20
CA HIS A 407 -12.17 -18.84 8.18
C HIS A 407 -10.70 -18.82 8.60
N GLU A 408 -10.39 -18.53 9.85
CA GLU A 408 -9.03 -18.61 10.38
C GLU A 408 -8.45 -20.03 10.30
N LYS A 409 -9.27 -21.06 10.53
CA LYS A 409 -8.85 -22.45 10.33
C LYS A 409 -8.61 -22.77 8.86
N LEU A 410 -9.49 -22.32 7.96
CA LEU A 410 -9.30 -22.47 6.51
C LEU A 410 -8.00 -21.79 6.05
N ASP A 411 -7.79 -20.53 6.41
CA ASP A 411 -6.58 -19.77 6.09
C ASP A 411 -5.32 -20.44 6.63
N ARG A 412 -5.39 -21.02 7.84
CA ARG A 412 -4.27 -21.76 8.44
C ARG A 412 -3.95 -23.05 7.68
N LEU A 413 -4.97 -23.84 7.34
CA LEU A 413 -4.80 -25.10 6.61
C LEU A 413 -4.21 -24.86 5.21
N LEU A 414 -4.72 -23.86 4.50
CA LEU A 414 -4.22 -23.47 3.17
C LEU A 414 -2.85 -22.80 3.25
N GLY A 415 -2.65 -21.92 4.24
CA GLY A 415 -1.38 -21.23 4.47
C GLY A 415 -0.23 -22.19 4.74
N ALA A 416 -0.49 -23.32 5.39
CA ALA A 416 0.51 -24.38 5.64
C ALA A 416 1.09 -24.98 4.34
N VAL A 417 0.37 -24.90 3.22
CA VAL A 417 0.83 -25.37 1.90
C VAL A 417 1.13 -24.22 0.93
N GLY A 418 1.21 -22.98 1.43
CA GLY A 418 1.53 -21.79 0.64
C GLY A 418 0.35 -21.21 -0.14
N VAL A 419 -0.88 -21.63 0.15
CA VAL A 419 -2.10 -21.12 -0.50
C VAL A 419 -2.71 -20.00 0.33
N ARG A 420 -3.14 -18.92 -0.35
CA ARG A 420 -3.79 -17.77 0.29
C ARG A 420 -5.18 -17.50 -0.30
N ILE A 421 -6.19 -17.50 0.57
CA ILE A 421 -7.49 -16.87 0.26
C ILE A 421 -7.31 -15.35 0.34
N HIS A 422 -7.73 -14.65 -0.72
CA HIS A 422 -7.53 -13.22 -0.85
C HIS A 422 -8.63 -12.42 -0.15
N ASP A 423 -9.87 -12.89 -0.21
CA ASP A 423 -11.01 -12.26 0.45
C ASP A 423 -12.18 -13.24 0.63
N TYR A 424 -13.10 -12.85 1.52
CA TYR A 424 -14.36 -13.53 1.80
C TYR A 424 -15.54 -12.59 1.51
N SER A 425 -16.30 -12.89 0.47
CA SER A 425 -17.52 -12.16 0.09
C SER A 425 -18.76 -12.91 0.55
N LEU A 426 -19.42 -12.40 1.59
CA LEU A 426 -20.42 -13.16 2.34
C LEU A 426 -21.78 -12.46 2.35
N CYS A 427 -22.84 -13.24 2.18
CA CYS A 427 -24.22 -12.79 2.44
C CYS A 427 -24.72 -13.42 3.74
N PHE A 428 -25.18 -12.61 4.68
CA PHE A 428 -25.71 -13.08 5.97
C PHE A 428 -27.24 -13.19 6.03
N HIS A 429 -27.94 -12.65 5.03
CA HIS A 429 -29.41 -12.53 5.03
C HIS A 429 -30.14 -13.87 4.88
N HIS A 430 -31.34 -13.95 5.45
CA HIS A 430 -32.26 -15.05 5.25
C HIS A 430 -32.68 -15.15 3.76
N PRO A 431 -32.97 -16.35 3.21
CA PRO A 431 -33.49 -16.49 1.85
C PRO A 431 -34.81 -15.76 1.58
N ASP A 432 -35.61 -15.54 2.62
CA ASP A 432 -36.89 -14.83 2.51
C ASP A 432 -36.72 -13.30 2.54
N GLU A 433 -35.52 -12.80 2.86
CA GLU A 433 -35.22 -11.37 2.83
C GLU A 433 -34.86 -10.92 1.41
N SER A 434 -35.38 -9.75 1.03
CA SER A 434 -35.00 -9.11 -0.23
C SER A 434 -33.65 -8.42 -0.08
N CYS A 435 -32.57 -9.11 -0.47
CA CYS A 435 -31.22 -8.54 -0.51
C CYS A 435 -30.59 -8.69 -1.91
N GLU A 436 -29.69 -7.78 -2.29
CA GLU A 436 -28.99 -7.85 -3.59
C GLU A 436 -27.78 -8.78 -3.59
N CYS A 437 -27.27 -9.14 -2.41
CA CYS A 437 -26.03 -9.90 -2.26
C CYS A 437 -26.19 -11.42 -2.33
N ARG A 438 -27.34 -11.98 -1.95
CA ARG A 438 -27.50 -13.44 -1.92
C ARG A 438 -27.42 -14.05 -3.33
N LYS A 439 -26.52 -15.04 -3.53
CA LYS A 439 -26.49 -15.85 -4.76
C LYS A 439 -27.87 -16.52 -4.94
N PRO A 440 -28.48 -16.48 -6.15
CA PRO A 440 -27.85 -16.34 -7.47
C PRO A 440 -27.57 -14.91 -7.96
N LYS A 441 -27.84 -13.87 -7.18
CA LYS A 441 -27.50 -12.51 -7.59
C LYS A 441 -25.97 -12.35 -7.67
N PRO A 442 -25.43 -11.62 -8.67
CA PRO A 442 -24.00 -11.57 -8.92
C PRO A 442 -23.24 -10.60 -8.00
N ARG A 443 -23.94 -9.86 -7.13
CA ARG A 443 -23.38 -8.72 -6.40
C ARG A 443 -22.13 -9.04 -5.60
N LEU A 444 -22.08 -10.21 -4.94
CA LEU A 444 -20.88 -10.62 -4.20
C LEU A 444 -19.64 -10.79 -5.09
N LEU A 445 -19.81 -11.21 -6.34
CA LEU A 445 -18.71 -11.36 -7.30
C LEU A 445 -18.35 -9.98 -7.89
N LEU A 446 -19.35 -9.17 -8.24
CA LEU A 446 -19.15 -7.83 -8.81
C LEU A 446 -18.44 -6.89 -7.83
N ASP A 447 -18.80 -6.93 -6.54
CA ASP A 447 -18.15 -6.13 -5.51
C ASP A 447 -16.67 -6.51 -5.36
N MET A 448 -16.35 -7.81 -5.46
CA MET A 448 -14.98 -8.30 -5.46
C MET A 448 -14.23 -7.91 -6.74
N ALA A 449 -14.90 -7.98 -7.89
CA ALA A 449 -14.31 -7.59 -9.16
C ALA A 449 -13.96 -6.10 -9.19
N ALA A 450 -14.82 -5.24 -8.67
CA ALA A 450 -14.53 -3.83 -8.49
C ALA A 450 -13.39 -3.61 -7.50
N ARG A 451 -13.42 -4.27 -6.34
CA ARG A 451 -12.41 -4.13 -5.27
C ARG A 451 -11.00 -4.54 -5.71
N TYR A 452 -10.88 -5.63 -6.47
CA TYR A 452 -9.59 -6.22 -6.83
C TYR A 452 -9.17 -5.94 -8.27
N SER A 453 -10.00 -5.24 -9.05
CA SER A 453 -9.84 -5.04 -10.49
C SER A 453 -9.77 -6.38 -11.23
N ILE A 454 -10.80 -7.22 -11.10
CA ILE A 454 -10.84 -8.57 -11.68
C ILE A 454 -11.42 -8.53 -13.09
N ASP A 455 -10.75 -9.19 -14.04
CA ASP A 455 -11.31 -9.51 -15.36
C ASP A 455 -12.28 -10.70 -15.20
N LEU A 456 -13.58 -10.41 -15.09
CA LEU A 456 -14.59 -11.46 -14.99
C LEU A 456 -14.55 -12.38 -16.23
N GLY A 457 -14.29 -11.84 -17.43
CA GLY A 457 -14.20 -12.63 -18.67
C GLY A 457 -13.03 -13.61 -18.73
N GLN A 458 -12.08 -13.54 -17.79
CA GLN A 458 -10.99 -14.50 -17.60
C GLN A 458 -11.00 -15.16 -16.22
N SER A 459 -12.11 -15.03 -15.50
CA SER A 459 -12.32 -15.58 -14.16
C SER A 459 -13.35 -16.69 -14.17
N TYR A 460 -13.42 -17.45 -13.07
CA TYR A 460 -14.29 -18.62 -12.96
C TYR A 460 -15.06 -18.62 -11.65
N MET A 461 -16.21 -19.30 -11.63
CA MET A 461 -16.94 -19.63 -10.41
C MET A 461 -16.97 -21.15 -10.23
N ILE A 462 -16.72 -21.64 -9.02
CA ILE A 462 -16.87 -23.07 -8.68
C ILE A 462 -17.79 -23.15 -7.46
N GLY A 463 -18.85 -23.94 -7.56
CA GLY A 463 -19.80 -24.13 -6.47
C GLY A 463 -20.56 -25.45 -6.57
N ASP A 464 -21.30 -25.79 -5.52
CA ASP A 464 -22.07 -27.02 -5.43
C ASP A 464 -23.57 -26.80 -5.68
N LYS A 465 -24.02 -25.55 -5.85
CA LYS A 465 -25.44 -25.22 -6.05
C LYS A 465 -25.69 -24.54 -7.40
N ALA A 466 -26.90 -24.68 -7.92
CA ALA A 466 -27.32 -23.95 -9.13
C ALA A 466 -27.17 -22.43 -8.94
N SER A 467 -27.41 -21.94 -7.72
CA SER A 467 -27.25 -20.53 -7.40
C SER A 467 -25.81 -20.00 -7.55
N ASP A 468 -24.80 -20.85 -7.43
CA ASP A 468 -23.40 -20.48 -7.68
C ASP A 468 -23.15 -20.28 -9.17
N VAL A 469 -23.62 -21.25 -9.96
CA VAL A 469 -23.49 -21.23 -11.41
C VAL A 469 -24.17 -20.00 -11.99
N GLU A 470 -25.40 -19.73 -11.55
CA GLU A 470 -26.19 -18.57 -11.97
C GLU A 470 -25.54 -17.24 -11.56
N ALA A 471 -24.99 -17.15 -10.34
CA ALA A 471 -24.28 -15.96 -9.90
C ALA A 471 -23.04 -15.69 -10.77
N GLY A 472 -22.26 -16.71 -11.10
CA GLY A 472 -21.12 -16.59 -12.01
C GLY A 472 -21.56 -16.14 -13.41
N ARG A 473 -22.58 -16.77 -13.98
CA ARG A 473 -23.13 -16.39 -15.30
C ARG A 473 -23.63 -14.95 -15.31
N ALA A 474 -24.38 -14.55 -14.29
CA ALA A 474 -24.91 -13.19 -14.17
C ALA A 474 -23.81 -12.15 -13.94
N ALA A 475 -22.69 -12.52 -13.32
CA ALA A 475 -21.52 -11.66 -13.19
C ALA A 475 -20.72 -11.56 -14.48
N GLY A 476 -20.88 -12.50 -15.42
CA GLY A 476 -20.10 -12.55 -16.66
C GLY A 476 -18.74 -13.20 -16.50
N VAL A 477 -18.62 -14.19 -15.59
CA VAL A 477 -17.39 -15.00 -15.52
C VAL A 477 -17.21 -15.84 -16.79
N ALA A 478 -15.98 -16.20 -17.13
CA ALA A 478 -15.66 -17.00 -18.32
C ALA A 478 -16.44 -18.33 -18.32
N GLU A 479 -16.47 -19.02 -17.17
CA GLU A 479 -17.27 -20.21 -16.97
C GLU A 479 -17.53 -20.47 -15.48
N SER A 480 -18.68 -21.07 -15.19
CA SER A 480 -19.00 -21.56 -13.84
C SER A 480 -19.05 -23.08 -13.85
N TYR A 481 -18.38 -23.74 -12.92
CA TYR A 481 -18.41 -25.19 -12.73
C TYR A 481 -19.30 -25.59 -11.56
N LEU A 482 -20.06 -26.66 -11.76
CA LEU A 482 -20.88 -27.31 -10.73
C LEU A 482 -20.17 -28.58 -10.27
N VAL A 483 -19.69 -28.62 -9.03
CA VAL A 483 -19.06 -29.83 -8.47
C VAL A 483 -20.11 -30.81 -7.98
N SER A 484 -19.86 -32.12 -8.02
CA SER A 484 -20.83 -33.13 -7.55
C SER A 484 -20.88 -33.28 -6.03
N THR A 485 -19.86 -32.78 -5.34
CA THR A 485 -19.80 -32.70 -3.88
C THR A 485 -20.90 -31.80 -3.32
N GLY A 486 -21.18 -31.89 -2.02
CA GLY A 486 -22.26 -31.12 -1.39
C GLY A 486 -23.61 -31.45 -2.01
N TYR A 487 -24.32 -30.43 -2.49
CA TYR A 487 -25.64 -30.56 -3.12
C TYR A 487 -25.60 -30.72 -4.65
N GLY A 488 -24.43 -30.74 -5.27
CA GLY A 488 -24.33 -30.60 -6.73
C GLY A 488 -24.95 -31.72 -7.54
N ALA A 489 -24.89 -32.96 -7.04
CA ALA A 489 -25.55 -34.10 -7.68
C ALA A 489 -27.08 -33.93 -7.74
N GLU A 490 -27.68 -33.27 -6.75
CA GLU A 490 -29.12 -32.98 -6.70
C GLU A 490 -29.48 -31.73 -7.52
N GLU A 491 -28.56 -30.76 -7.56
CA GLU A 491 -28.75 -29.47 -8.22
C GLU A 491 -28.51 -29.51 -9.74
N VAL A 492 -27.85 -30.54 -10.27
CA VAL A 492 -27.48 -30.65 -11.69
C VAL A 492 -28.66 -30.46 -12.65
N THR A 493 -29.85 -30.94 -12.26
CA THR A 493 -31.08 -30.85 -13.06
C THR A 493 -31.66 -29.43 -13.14
N LYS A 494 -31.27 -28.55 -12.21
CA LYS A 494 -31.71 -27.15 -12.13
C LYS A 494 -30.86 -26.24 -13.01
N VAL A 495 -29.70 -26.72 -13.47
CA VAL A 495 -28.74 -25.93 -14.23
C VAL A 495 -28.86 -26.21 -15.73
N SER A 496 -29.23 -25.18 -16.49
CA SER A 496 -29.21 -25.28 -17.95
C SER A 496 -27.79 -25.49 -18.47
N GLY A 497 -27.59 -26.50 -19.34
CA GLY A 497 -26.29 -26.84 -19.93
C GLY A 497 -25.31 -27.52 -18.96
N ALA A 498 -25.81 -28.16 -17.90
CA ALA A 498 -25.00 -28.77 -16.86
C ALA A 498 -24.01 -29.83 -17.40
N GLU A 499 -24.32 -30.51 -18.50
CA GLU A 499 -23.49 -31.57 -19.08
C GLU A 499 -22.06 -31.13 -19.44
N LYS A 500 -21.84 -29.84 -19.67
CA LYS A 500 -20.51 -29.28 -20.00
C LYS A 500 -19.73 -28.79 -18.78
N ILE A 501 -20.45 -28.40 -17.73
CA ILE A 501 -19.88 -27.69 -16.57
C ILE A 501 -19.93 -28.50 -15.28
N TYR A 502 -20.62 -29.63 -15.28
CA TYR A 502 -20.69 -30.56 -14.17
C TYR A 502 -19.41 -31.40 -14.08
N VAL A 503 -18.81 -31.42 -12.90
CA VAL A 503 -17.55 -32.11 -12.61
C VAL A 503 -17.64 -32.87 -11.28
N PRO A 504 -16.87 -33.96 -11.09
CA PRO A 504 -16.90 -34.73 -9.86
C PRO A 504 -16.53 -33.90 -8.62
N ASP A 505 -15.50 -33.07 -8.70
CA ASP A 505 -14.98 -32.31 -7.57
C ASP A 505 -14.27 -31.02 -8.02
N LEU A 506 -13.79 -30.26 -7.04
CA LEU A 506 -13.04 -29.03 -7.27
C LEU A 506 -11.70 -29.28 -8.00
N THR A 507 -11.05 -30.41 -7.78
CA THR A 507 -9.78 -30.74 -8.43
C THR A 507 -9.94 -30.82 -9.95
N GLU A 508 -10.99 -31.51 -10.43
CA GLU A 508 -11.29 -31.58 -11.86
C GLU A 508 -11.72 -30.21 -12.44
N ALA A 509 -12.46 -29.38 -11.68
CA ALA A 509 -12.74 -28.01 -12.11
C ALA A 509 -11.46 -27.21 -12.32
N VAL A 510 -10.53 -27.28 -11.35
CA VAL A 510 -9.24 -26.59 -11.41
C VAL A 510 -8.41 -27.08 -12.59
N ASP A 511 -8.32 -28.39 -12.81
CA ASP A 511 -7.56 -28.96 -13.94
C ASP A 511 -8.07 -28.42 -15.29
N ARG A 512 -9.39 -28.26 -15.43
CA ARG A 512 -9.98 -27.66 -16.64
C ARG A 512 -9.65 -26.17 -16.76
N ILE A 513 -9.66 -25.42 -15.67
CA ILE A 513 -9.27 -24.00 -15.66
C ILE A 513 -7.81 -23.84 -16.08
N ILE A 514 -6.91 -24.63 -15.51
CA ILE A 514 -5.48 -24.57 -15.81
C ILE A 514 -5.22 -24.96 -17.27
N ARG A 515 -5.86 -26.01 -17.79
CA ARG A 515 -5.73 -26.40 -19.20
C ARG A 515 -6.20 -25.34 -20.19
N LYS A 516 -7.18 -24.51 -19.82
CA LYS A 516 -7.65 -23.38 -20.64
C LYS A 516 -6.74 -22.16 -20.58
N SER A 517 -5.82 -22.13 -19.62
CA SER A 517 -4.92 -20.99 -19.36
C SER A 517 -3.52 -21.16 -19.97
N LEU A 518 -3.19 -22.39 -20.39
CA LEU A 518 -2.01 -22.75 -21.19
C LEU A 518 -2.33 -22.59 -22.68
#